data_AF-A0A434RRK0-F1
#
_entry.id   AF-A0A434RRK0-F1
#
_cell.length_a   1.000
_cell.length_b   1.000
_cell.length_c   1.000
_cell.angle_alpha   90.00
_cell.angle_beta   90.00
_cell.angle_gamma   90.00
#
_symmetry.space_group_name_H-M   'P 1'
#
loop_
_entity.id
_entity.type
_entity.pdbx_description
1 polymer ?
#
loop_
_entity_poly.entity_id
_entity_poly.type
_entity_poly.pdbx_seq_one_letter_code
_entity_poly.pdbx_strand_id
1 'polypeptide(L)'
;GAIVGCVTPRNTWPLPTGLGGVFGDMVLKIPGIAVGGYPKGLFATIIAVVLATPALWLFAYGSALIARKNGFAVMERAAEPEPREQDDLLFDEDEDEGDEGILALGAITHWWLSFRAWMHRRAARRRQERDEFEPQIEPRASAWRRAAERVESAEYAESRMSPGGRARVEPEFFAAMVNDRSASVDPVDDNVFDDEEADLDDFDDEEPVQRRANVRNFRSDAATRVEAPAPRPVQGARVQREAQTSLIGSGTFEMPSLHFLSEPKNVAKDPSLSKDALEQNARLLEGVLEDFGVKGEIIHVRPGPVVTLYELEPAPGIKSSRVIGLSDDIARSMSAIACRVAVVPGRNAIGIELPNAKRETVYLREIMASRDFETTKAKLALALGKTINGEAVIVDIAKMPHVLVAGTTGSGKSVAINTMILSLLYRLTPQECRLIMIDPKMLELSVYDGIPHLLTPVVTDPKKAVVALKWTVREMEDRYRKMSKVGVRNIDGFNARVSQAEKKGEKISRTVQTGFDRQTGEAIYETEDLDLEPMPYIVVIIDEMADLMMVAGKDIEGAVQRLAQMARAAGIHVIMATQRPSVDVITGTIKANFPTRISFQVTSKIDSRTILGEQGAEQLLGMGDMLYMA
;
A
#
# COMPACT_ATOMS: atom_id res chain seq x y z
N GLY A 1 11.48 -17.24 40.22
CA GLY A 1 11.62 -16.01 41.03
C GLY A 1 11.29 -16.29 42.48
N ALA A 2 10.41 -15.52 43.10
CA ALA A 2 10.17 -15.48 44.56
C ALA A 2 9.99 -16.86 45.24
N ILE A 3 9.16 -17.77 44.71
CA ILE A 3 8.94 -19.11 45.30
C ILE A 3 10.26 -19.89 45.46
N VAL A 4 11.19 -19.76 44.50
CA VAL A 4 12.50 -20.42 44.55
C VAL A 4 13.43 -19.73 45.56
N GLY A 5 13.27 -18.42 45.78
CA GLY A 5 13.99 -17.67 46.82
C GLY A 5 13.61 -18.07 48.25
N CYS A 6 12.43 -18.66 48.46
CA CYS A 6 12.06 -19.24 49.76
C CYS A 6 12.87 -20.49 50.13
N VAL A 7 13.57 -21.12 49.17
CA VAL A 7 14.43 -22.27 49.44
C VAL A 7 15.78 -21.78 49.94
N THR A 8 16.22 -22.26 51.11
CA THR A 8 17.53 -21.92 51.66
C THR A 8 18.65 -22.47 50.77
N PRO A 9 19.55 -21.63 50.20
CA PRO A 9 20.69 -22.12 49.44
C PRO A 9 21.62 -22.96 50.33
N ARG A 10 22.29 -23.94 49.72
CA ARG A 10 23.35 -24.71 50.39
C ARG A 10 24.58 -23.81 50.60
N ASN A 11 25.40 -24.11 51.61
CA ASN A 11 26.62 -23.37 51.95
C ASN A 11 27.67 -23.27 50.82
N THR A 12 27.50 -24.01 49.72
CA THR A 12 28.34 -23.98 48.52
C THR A 12 27.80 -23.08 47.41
N TRP A 13 26.77 -22.26 47.67
CA TRP A 13 26.17 -21.38 46.66
C TRP A 13 27.06 -20.15 46.39
N PRO A 14 27.46 -19.88 45.12
CA PRO A 14 28.51 -18.92 44.82
C PRO A 14 28.03 -17.48 44.61
N LEU A 15 26.72 -17.22 44.58
CA LEU A 15 26.16 -15.89 44.32
C LEU A 15 25.69 -15.21 45.62
N PRO A 16 25.81 -13.86 45.73
CA PRO A 16 25.34 -13.11 46.89
C PRO A 16 23.81 -13.01 46.98
N THR A 17 23.09 -13.39 45.92
CA THR A 17 21.62 -13.47 45.87
C THR A 17 21.13 -14.89 46.14
N GLY A 18 19.92 -14.98 46.71
CA GLY A 18 19.23 -16.25 46.92
C GLY A 18 18.89 -16.97 45.61
N LEU A 19 18.42 -18.22 45.73
CA LEU A 19 18.04 -19.06 44.58
C LEU A 19 16.92 -18.45 43.71
N GLY A 20 16.21 -17.42 44.21
CA GLY A 20 15.20 -16.66 43.47
C GLY A 20 15.74 -15.58 42.53
N GLY A 21 17.04 -15.27 42.59
CA GLY A 21 17.68 -14.15 41.90
C GLY A 21 17.25 -12.77 42.43
N VAL A 22 17.83 -11.70 41.88
CA VAL A 22 17.60 -10.30 42.32
C VAL A 22 16.12 -9.96 42.47
N PHE A 23 15.29 -10.34 41.49
CA PHE A 23 13.84 -10.08 41.51
C PHE A 23 13.09 -10.94 42.53
N GLY A 24 13.52 -12.19 42.74
CA GLY A 24 12.94 -13.05 43.78
C GLY A 24 13.23 -12.53 45.18
N ASP A 25 14.48 -12.11 45.43
CA ASP A 25 14.88 -11.51 46.70
C ASP A 25 14.19 -10.16 46.94
N MET A 26 13.99 -9.34 45.90
CA MET A 26 13.24 -8.08 46.00
C MET A 26 11.80 -8.29 46.44
N VAL A 27 11.10 -9.29 45.88
CA VAL A 27 9.73 -9.64 46.30
C VAL A 27 9.70 -10.17 47.75
N LEU A 28 10.73 -10.92 48.17
CA LEU A 28 10.81 -11.47 49.53
C LEU A 28 11.26 -10.45 50.60
N LYS A 29 11.81 -9.29 50.21
CA LYS A 29 12.03 -8.18 51.15
C LYS A 29 10.72 -7.65 51.75
N ILE A 30 9.63 -7.61 50.99
CA ILE A 30 8.34 -7.06 51.45
C ILE A 30 7.81 -7.79 52.71
N PRO A 31 7.62 -9.13 52.71
CA PRO A 31 7.28 -9.85 53.94
C PRO A 31 8.44 -9.89 54.96
N GLY A 32 9.69 -9.75 54.50
CA GLY A 32 10.86 -9.69 55.39
C GLY A 32 10.89 -8.46 56.31
N ILE A 33 10.32 -7.33 55.88
CA ILE A 33 10.15 -6.13 56.72
C ILE A 33 9.30 -6.44 57.97
N ALA A 34 8.24 -7.24 57.82
CA ALA A 34 7.34 -7.59 58.93
C ALA A 34 7.95 -8.58 59.95
N VAL A 35 9.04 -9.28 59.60
CA VAL A 35 9.69 -10.30 60.43
C VAL A 35 11.13 -9.90 60.81
N GLY A 36 11.57 -8.68 60.46
CA GLY A 36 12.89 -8.16 60.81
C GLY A 36 14.06 -8.84 60.08
N GLY A 37 13.81 -9.52 58.96
CA GLY A 37 14.84 -10.26 58.23
C GLY A 37 14.31 -11.10 57.07
N TYR A 38 15.21 -11.69 56.29
CA TYR A 38 14.84 -12.55 55.17
C TYR A 38 14.06 -13.79 55.67
N PRO A 39 12.91 -14.16 55.06
CA PRO A 39 12.08 -15.26 55.54
C PRO A 39 12.85 -16.58 55.52
N LYS A 40 12.82 -17.32 56.65
CA LYS A 40 13.47 -18.63 56.83
C LYS A 40 12.54 -19.62 57.50
N GLY A 41 12.84 -20.92 57.35
CA GLY A 41 12.11 -22.01 58.01
C GLY A 41 10.61 -22.03 57.65
N LEU A 42 9.77 -22.34 58.63
CA LEU A 42 8.32 -22.50 58.45
C LEU A 42 7.65 -21.29 57.79
N PHE A 43 8.11 -20.07 58.10
CA PHE A 43 7.57 -18.83 57.53
C PHE A 43 7.85 -18.71 56.02
N ALA A 44 9.05 -19.10 55.58
CA ALA A 44 9.38 -19.17 54.14
C ALA A 44 8.52 -20.20 53.42
N THR A 45 8.22 -21.34 54.05
CA THR A 45 7.32 -22.38 53.50
C THR A 45 5.90 -21.85 53.33
N ILE A 46 5.36 -21.12 54.31
CA ILE A 46 4.03 -20.50 54.22
C ILE A 46 3.98 -19.49 53.05
N ILE A 47 4.97 -18.61 52.94
CA ILE A 47 5.08 -17.66 51.81
C ILE A 47 5.18 -18.39 50.46
N ALA A 48 5.97 -19.46 50.38
CA ALA A 48 6.10 -20.26 49.16
C ALA A 48 4.76 -20.87 48.72
N VAL A 49 3.96 -21.42 49.65
CA VAL A 49 2.63 -21.98 49.35
C VAL A 49 1.64 -20.91 48.90
N VAL A 50 1.62 -19.76 49.59
CA VAL A 50 0.76 -18.61 49.24
C VAL A 50 1.10 -18.08 47.84
N LEU A 51 2.38 -18.01 47.46
CA LEU A 51 2.82 -17.57 46.13
C LEU A 51 2.65 -18.65 45.05
N ALA A 52 2.78 -19.93 45.39
CA ALA A 52 2.65 -21.04 44.44
C ALA A 52 1.22 -21.17 43.90
N THR A 53 0.20 -20.93 44.72
CA THR A 53 -1.21 -21.08 44.34
C THR A 53 -1.62 -20.21 43.13
N PRO A 54 -1.45 -18.86 43.16
CA PRO A 54 -1.74 -18.01 42.00
C PRO A 54 -0.75 -18.23 40.85
N ALA A 55 0.52 -18.58 41.11
CA ALA A 55 1.50 -18.85 40.06
C ALA A 55 1.15 -20.09 39.22
N LEU A 56 0.72 -21.18 39.87
CA LEU A 56 0.23 -22.39 39.20
C LEU A 56 -1.06 -22.11 38.43
N TRP A 57 -1.97 -21.31 38.98
CA TRP A 57 -3.20 -20.93 38.28
C TRP A 57 -2.91 -20.08 37.03
N LEU A 58 -2.04 -19.07 37.13
CA LEU A 58 -1.62 -18.24 35.99
C LEU A 58 -0.86 -19.06 34.94
N PHE A 59 -0.02 -20.01 35.36
CA PHE A 59 0.66 -20.94 34.44
C PHE A 59 -0.36 -21.82 33.70
N ALA A 60 -1.33 -22.41 34.39
CA ALA A 60 -2.36 -23.25 33.80
C ALA A 60 -3.39 -22.47 32.95
N TYR A 61 -3.56 -21.17 33.22
CA TYR A 61 -4.33 -20.24 32.38
C TYR A 61 -3.54 -19.88 31.11
N GLY A 62 -2.29 -19.44 31.25
CA GLY A 62 -1.44 -19.02 30.12
C GLY A 62 -1.01 -20.15 29.18
N SER A 63 -0.89 -21.38 29.69
CA SER A 63 -0.73 -22.61 28.88
C SER A 63 -2.06 -23.14 28.28
N ALA A 64 -3.17 -22.44 28.51
CA ALA A 64 -4.52 -22.81 28.08
C ALA A 64 -4.99 -24.21 28.55
N LEU A 65 -4.44 -24.72 29.67
CA LEU A 65 -4.86 -25.99 30.29
C LEU A 65 -6.23 -25.88 30.98
N ILE A 66 -6.55 -24.72 31.57
CA ILE A 66 -7.81 -24.50 32.29
C ILE A 66 -8.82 -23.67 31.47
N ALA A 67 -8.35 -22.91 30.49
CA ALA A 67 -9.16 -21.95 29.72
C ALA A 67 -9.23 -22.29 28.22
N ARG A 68 -9.82 -23.46 27.89
CA ARG A 68 -10.35 -23.73 26.55
C ARG A 68 -11.85 -23.99 26.60
N LYS A 69 -12.64 -22.98 26.25
CA LYS A 69 -13.91 -23.19 25.55
C LYS A 69 -13.64 -22.90 24.08
N ASN A 70 -13.73 -23.93 23.24
CA ASN A 70 -13.48 -23.81 21.81
C ASN A 70 -14.53 -22.90 21.15
N GLY A 71 -14.11 -22.12 20.17
CA GLY A 71 -14.97 -21.22 19.42
C GLY A 71 -14.14 -20.27 18.57
N PHE A 72 -13.65 -20.75 17.43
CA PHE A 72 -13.13 -19.87 16.39
C PHE A 72 -14.27 -18.95 15.93
N ALA A 73 -14.16 -17.66 16.25
CA ALA A 73 -15.01 -16.63 15.67
C ALA A 73 -14.19 -15.35 15.56
N VAL A 74 -13.90 -14.94 14.32
CA VAL A 74 -13.47 -13.58 14.02
C VAL A 74 -14.64 -12.67 14.37
N MET A 75 -14.56 -11.93 15.47
CA MET A 75 -15.55 -10.90 15.78
C MET A 75 -15.16 -9.59 15.10
N GLU A 76 -15.81 -9.36 13.98
CA GLU A 76 -16.00 -8.04 13.37
C GLU A 76 -16.47 -7.04 14.42
N ARG A 77 -15.76 -5.93 14.58
CA ARG A 77 -15.99 -4.99 15.68
C ARG A 77 -17.09 -4.00 15.27
N ALA A 78 -18.31 -4.25 15.73
CA ALA A 78 -19.42 -3.31 15.58
C ALA A 78 -19.10 -1.97 16.25
N ALA A 79 -19.56 -0.87 15.64
CA ALA A 79 -19.28 0.49 16.11
C ALA A 79 -19.96 0.80 17.46
N GLU A 80 -19.23 1.44 18.36
CA GLU A 80 -19.80 2.08 19.56
C GLU A 80 -20.36 3.47 19.20
N PRO A 81 -21.48 3.91 19.77
CA PRO A 81 -22.01 5.26 19.57
C PRO A 81 -21.30 6.29 20.46
N GLU A 82 -21.02 7.47 19.92
CA GLU A 82 -20.40 8.56 20.67
C GLU A 82 -21.31 9.12 21.80
N PRO A 83 -20.76 9.46 22.97
CA PRO A 83 -21.40 10.37 23.92
C PRO A 83 -21.15 11.83 23.52
N ARG A 84 -22.21 12.64 23.56
CA ARG A 84 -22.17 14.09 23.29
C ARG A 84 -21.46 14.88 24.40
N GLU A 85 -21.05 16.10 24.02
CA GLU A 85 -20.35 17.11 24.80
C GLU A 85 -21.03 17.51 26.12
N GLN A 86 -20.24 17.75 27.17
CA GLN A 86 -20.04 19.05 27.85
C GLN A 86 -19.46 18.86 29.27
N ASP A 87 -18.34 19.52 29.55
CA ASP A 87 -18.24 20.53 30.62
C ASP A 87 -16.85 21.18 30.59
N ASP A 88 -16.82 22.51 30.48
CA ASP A 88 -15.61 23.34 30.62
C ASP A 88 -15.18 23.41 32.09
N LEU A 89 -13.90 23.21 32.38
CA LEU A 89 -13.27 23.78 33.58
C LEU A 89 -11.87 24.30 33.25
N LEU A 90 -11.72 25.62 33.40
CA LEU A 90 -10.45 26.34 33.41
C LEU A 90 -9.56 25.88 34.55
N PHE A 91 -8.25 25.77 34.31
CA PHE A 91 -7.22 26.10 35.30
C PHE A 91 -6.01 26.70 34.60
N ASP A 92 -5.68 27.93 34.99
CA ASP A 92 -4.44 28.64 34.67
C ASP A 92 -3.53 28.68 35.91
N GLU A 93 -2.24 28.90 35.63
CA GLU A 93 -1.18 29.45 36.50
C GLU A 93 -0.57 28.62 37.67
N ASP A 94 0.74 28.40 37.48
CA ASP A 94 1.84 28.69 38.42
C ASP A 94 2.48 27.62 39.33
N GLU A 95 3.67 27.99 39.81
CA GLU A 95 4.87 27.15 39.94
C GLU A 95 5.14 26.57 41.36
N ASP A 96 6.17 25.71 41.37
CA ASP A 96 7.11 25.40 42.47
C ASP A 96 6.91 24.23 43.48
N GLU A 97 8.11 23.77 43.86
CA GLU A 97 8.62 22.62 44.62
C GLU A 97 7.85 22.07 45.85
N GLY A 98 7.96 20.75 46.10
CA GLY A 98 7.83 20.21 47.47
C GLY A 98 7.24 18.79 47.65
N ASP A 99 8.13 17.82 47.90
CA ASP A 99 7.99 16.52 48.60
C ASP A 99 6.66 15.73 48.77
N GLU A 100 6.80 14.40 48.56
CA GLU A 100 6.10 13.21 49.08
C GLU A 100 4.55 13.12 49.19
N GLY A 101 3.80 14.20 49.38
CA GLY A 101 2.34 14.17 49.58
C GLY A 101 1.52 13.71 48.36
N ILE A 102 2.04 13.92 47.15
CA ILE A 102 1.34 13.67 45.88
C ILE A 102 1.09 12.17 45.64
N LEU A 103 2.00 11.29 46.07
CA LEU A 103 1.84 9.84 45.94
C LEU A 103 0.70 9.29 46.81
N ALA A 104 0.48 9.86 48.00
CA ALA A 104 -0.63 9.48 48.86
C ALA A 104 -1.98 9.91 48.24
N LEU A 105 -2.07 11.12 47.68
CA LEU A 105 -3.27 11.58 46.96
C LEU A 105 -3.56 10.71 45.72
N GLY A 106 -2.53 10.34 44.97
CA GLY A 106 -2.65 9.44 43.82
C GLY A 106 -3.15 8.04 44.22
N ALA A 107 -2.67 7.48 45.32
CA ALA A 107 -3.14 6.20 45.82
C ALA A 107 -4.61 6.26 46.28
N ILE A 108 -5.01 7.32 47.00
CA ILE A 108 -6.38 7.52 47.49
C ILE A 108 -7.36 7.73 46.33
N THR A 109 -7.02 8.56 45.34
CA THR A 109 -7.87 8.78 44.15
C THR A 109 -8.02 7.49 43.32
N HIS A 110 -6.94 6.72 43.13
CA HIS A 110 -7.00 5.44 42.43
C HIS A 110 -7.84 4.39 43.18
N TRP A 111 -7.78 4.37 44.52
CA TRP A 111 -8.65 3.53 45.36
C TRP A 111 -10.12 3.94 45.24
N TRP A 112 -10.42 5.25 45.29
CA TRP A 112 -11.78 5.78 45.19
C TRP A 112 -12.42 5.49 43.82
N LEU A 113 -11.67 5.71 42.73
CA LEU A 113 -12.10 5.36 41.37
C LEU A 113 -12.33 3.85 41.21
N SER A 114 -11.43 3.02 41.77
CA SER A 114 -11.57 1.56 41.74
C SER A 114 -12.80 1.08 42.52
N PHE A 115 -13.08 1.67 43.68
CA PHE A 115 -14.26 1.40 44.50
C PHE A 115 -15.54 1.85 43.81
N ARG A 116 -15.56 3.04 43.20
CA ARG A 116 -16.69 3.53 42.39
C ARG A 116 -16.97 2.60 41.21
N ALA A 117 -15.94 2.17 40.47
CA ALA A 117 -16.08 1.20 39.38
C ALA A 117 -16.56 -0.18 39.86
N TRP A 118 -16.18 -0.62 41.06
CA TRP A 118 -16.70 -1.85 41.68
C TRP A 118 -18.19 -1.71 42.05
N MET A 119 -18.58 -0.58 42.65
CA MET A 119 -19.99 -0.28 42.98
C MET A 119 -20.87 -0.22 41.75
N HIS A 120 -20.45 0.45 40.66
CA HIS A 120 -21.21 0.46 39.39
C HIS A 120 -21.36 -0.95 38.80
N ARG A 121 -20.31 -1.78 38.79
CA ARG A 121 -20.39 -3.18 38.33
C ARG A 121 -21.32 -4.04 39.19
N ARG A 122 -21.37 -3.80 40.50
CA ARG A 122 -22.27 -4.49 41.45
C ARG A 122 -23.73 -4.02 41.32
N ALA A 123 -23.95 -2.74 40.99
CA ALA A 123 -25.27 -2.20 40.68
C ALA A 123 -25.80 -2.70 39.33
N ALA A 124 -24.94 -2.82 38.31
CA ALA A 124 -25.29 -3.39 37.01
C ALA A 124 -25.75 -4.85 37.12
N ARG A 125 -25.03 -5.70 37.85
CA ARG A 125 -25.47 -7.08 38.13
C ARG A 125 -26.84 -7.15 38.82
N ARG A 126 -27.13 -6.27 39.79
CA ARG A 126 -28.43 -6.21 40.47
C ARG A 126 -29.58 -5.67 39.60
N ARG A 127 -29.29 -4.97 38.48
CA ARG A 127 -30.31 -4.66 37.47
C ARG A 127 -30.58 -5.87 36.57
N GLN A 128 -29.52 -6.59 36.19
CA GLN A 128 -29.62 -7.79 35.36
C GLN A 128 -30.39 -8.95 36.04
N GLU A 129 -30.48 -8.96 37.37
CA GLU A 129 -31.32 -9.89 38.17
C GLU A 129 -32.79 -9.41 38.35
N ARG A 130 -33.21 -8.28 37.75
CA ARG A 130 -34.58 -7.73 37.89
C ARG A 130 -35.40 -7.65 36.61
N ASP A 131 -34.80 -7.87 35.44
CA ASP A 131 -35.48 -7.76 34.13
C ASP A 131 -35.91 -9.14 33.60
N GLU A 132 -36.40 -10.02 34.48
CA GLU A 132 -36.96 -11.33 34.13
C GLU A 132 -38.48 -11.27 33.87
N PHE A 133 -38.96 -10.26 33.11
CA PHE A 133 -40.35 -10.21 32.66
C PHE A 133 -40.61 -9.27 31.46
N GLU A 134 -40.40 -9.73 30.21
CA GLU A 134 -41.19 -9.34 29.02
C GLU A 134 -40.91 -10.31 27.83
N PRO A 135 -41.79 -10.41 26.82
CA PRO A 135 -41.89 -11.59 25.95
C PRO A 135 -40.93 -11.62 24.75
N GLN A 136 -40.72 -12.82 24.22
CA GLN A 136 -39.82 -13.11 23.10
C GLN A 136 -40.29 -12.50 21.77
N ILE A 137 -39.44 -11.70 21.14
CA ILE A 137 -39.53 -11.34 19.71
C ILE A 137 -38.34 -11.98 19.01
N GLU A 138 -38.58 -12.90 18.06
CA GLU A 138 -37.51 -13.55 17.30
C GLU A 138 -36.75 -12.55 16.40
N PRO A 139 -35.40 -12.43 16.51
CA PRO A 139 -34.61 -11.71 15.53
C PRO A 139 -34.50 -12.49 14.22
N ARG A 140 -34.41 -11.76 13.09
CA ARG A 140 -34.40 -12.28 11.69
C ARG A 140 -33.14 -13.09 11.29
N ALA A 141 -32.48 -13.77 12.22
CA ALA A 141 -31.31 -14.62 12.00
C ALA A 141 -31.66 -16.09 11.65
N SER A 142 -32.93 -16.51 11.78
CA SER A 142 -33.34 -17.92 11.63
C SER A 142 -33.40 -18.43 10.16
N ALA A 143 -33.26 -17.56 9.17
CA ALA A 143 -33.25 -17.96 7.75
C ALA A 143 -31.90 -18.55 7.31
N TRP A 144 -30.79 -17.92 7.71
CA TRP A 144 -29.44 -18.33 7.31
C TRP A 144 -28.98 -19.62 8.01
N ARG A 145 -29.35 -19.83 9.30
CA ARG A 145 -29.09 -21.12 9.96
C ARG A 145 -29.80 -22.29 9.28
N ARG A 146 -31.08 -22.14 8.90
CA ARG A 146 -31.84 -23.16 8.15
C ARG A 146 -31.38 -23.32 6.69
N ALA A 147 -30.50 -22.46 6.18
CA ALA A 147 -29.79 -22.69 4.93
C ALA A 147 -28.49 -23.48 5.19
N ALA A 148 -27.70 -23.07 6.19
CA ALA A 148 -26.48 -23.77 6.59
C ALA A 148 -26.73 -25.22 7.02
N GLU A 149 -27.72 -25.47 7.88
CA GLU A 149 -28.11 -26.83 8.30
C GLU A 149 -28.57 -27.72 7.14
N ARG A 150 -29.12 -27.14 6.06
CA ARG A 150 -29.50 -27.87 4.84
C ARG A 150 -28.31 -28.19 3.93
N VAL A 151 -27.25 -27.37 3.96
CA VAL A 151 -25.99 -27.67 3.24
C VAL A 151 -25.18 -28.71 4.02
N GLU A 152 -25.04 -28.53 5.34
CA GLU A 152 -24.29 -29.44 6.20
C GLU A 152 -24.94 -30.84 6.25
N SER A 153 -26.27 -30.94 6.22
CA SER A 153 -26.98 -32.23 6.08
C SER A 153 -26.93 -32.83 4.67
N ALA A 154 -26.68 -32.04 3.62
CA ALA A 154 -26.42 -32.56 2.28
C ALA A 154 -25.01 -33.15 2.17
N GLU A 155 -23.97 -32.46 2.66
CA GLU A 155 -22.60 -32.99 2.73
C GLU A 155 -22.52 -34.27 3.60
N TYR A 156 -23.27 -34.33 4.70
CA TYR A 156 -23.37 -35.55 5.54
C TYR A 156 -24.17 -36.69 4.90
N ALA A 157 -24.97 -36.41 3.87
CA ALA A 157 -25.68 -37.43 3.09
C ALA A 157 -24.81 -37.97 1.93
N GLU A 158 -24.06 -37.10 1.23
CA GLU A 158 -23.14 -37.50 0.17
C GLU A 158 -21.98 -38.36 0.69
N SER A 159 -21.45 -38.05 1.88
CA SER A 159 -20.36 -38.82 2.52
C SER A 159 -20.74 -40.24 2.96
N ARG A 160 -21.99 -40.69 2.77
CA ARG A 160 -22.47 -42.05 3.05
C ARG A 160 -22.79 -42.91 1.83
N MET A 161 -22.53 -42.45 0.60
CA MET A 161 -22.76 -43.27 -0.59
C MET A 161 -21.60 -44.26 -0.88
N SER A 162 -21.96 -45.55 -0.93
CA SER A 162 -21.10 -46.67 -1.35
C SER A 162 -20.91 -46.66 -2.89
N PRO A 163 -19.79 -47.16 -3.46
CA PRO A 163 -19.49 -47.00 -4.89
C PRO A 163 -20.33 -47.94 -5.77
N GLY A 164 -21.57 -47.57 -6.06
CA GLY A 164 -22.44 -48.29 -6.99
C GLY A 164 -23.92 -47.95 -6.86
N GLY A 165 -24.37 -46.87 -7.51
CA GLY A 165 -25.79 -46.53 -7.62
C GLY A 165 -26.04 -45.06 -7.93
N ARG A 166 -26.57 -44.75 -9.12
CA ARG A 166 -26.91 -43.38 -9.54
C ARG A 166 -28.16 -42.86 -8.82
N ALA A 167 -28.14 -41.61 -8.38
CA ALA A 167 -29.32 -40.75 -8.32
C ALA A 167 -28.90 -39.30 -8.63
N ARG A 168 -29.34 -38.76 -9.77
CA ARG A 168 -29.13 -37.35 -10.15
C ARG A 168 -30.37 -36.58 -9.71
N VAL A 169 -30.20 -35.59 -8.84
CA VAL A 169 -31.23 -34.60 -8.48
C VAL A 169 -30.59 -33.23 -8.66
N GLU A 170 -31.08 -32.45 -9.62
CA GLU A 170 -30.63 -31.07 -9.83
C GLU A 170 -31.56 -30.10 -9.07
N PRO A 171 -31.02 -29.11 -8.33
CA PRO A 171 -31.82 -28.03 -7.79
C PRO A 171 -32.07 -26.95 -8.85
N GLU A 172 -33.35 -26.68 -9.13
CA GLU A 172 -33.78 -25.59 -10.01
C GLU A 172 -33.41 -24.21 -9.45
N PHE A 173 -32.64 -23.39 -10.18
CA PHE A 173 -32.60 -21.94 -9.93
C PHE A 173 -32.24 -21.05 -11.14
N PHE A 174 -32.60 -21.43 -12.37
CA PHE A 174 -32.53 -20.54 -13.55
C PHE A 174 -33.68 -20.77 -14.55
N ALA A 175 -34.92 -20.70 -14.06
CA ALA A 175 -36.13 -20.75 -14.89
C ALA A 175 -36.93 -19.43 -14.80
N ALA A 176 -36.35 -18.34 -15.30
CA ALA A 176 -36.98 -17.01 -15.29
C ALA A 176 -36.57 -16.08 -16.46
N MET A 177 -36.28 -16.64 -17.64
CA MET A 177 -36.34 -15.90 -18.90
C MET A 177 -36.46 -16.86 -20.09
N VAL A 178 -36.95 -16.36 -21.23
CA VAL A 178 -37.28 -17.12 -22.45
C VAL A 178 -38.53 -17.99 -22.32
N ASN A 179 -39.69 -17.34 -22.40
CA ASN A 179 -40.93 -17.99 -22.83
C ASN A 179 -41.70 -17.05 -23.77
N ASP A 180 -41.26 -16.97 -25.03
CA ASP A 180 -42.11 -16.62 -26.16
C ASP A 180 -41.46 -17.04 -27.50
N ARG A 181 -41.89 -18.19 -28.04
CA ARG A 181 -42.55 -18.25 -29.36
C ARG A 181 -42.89 -19.67 -29.76
N SER A 182 -44.16 -19.87 -30.11
CA SER A 182 -44.75 -21.11 -30.59
C SER A 182 -44.52 -21.34 -32.09
N ALA A 183 -44.25 -22.59 -32.47
CA ALA A 183 -44.71 -23.18 -33.72
C ALA A 183 -44.72 -24.71 -33.60
N SER A 184 -45.90 -25.32 -33.75
CA SER A 184 -46.12 -26.76 -33.77
C SER A 184 -46.12 -27.31 -35.21
N VAL A 185 -45.83 -28.61 -35.37
CA VAL A 185 -46.64 -29.62 -36.10
C VAL A 185 -45.91 -30.99 -35.99
N ASP A 186 -46.70 -32.08 -35.96
CA ASP A 186 -46.30 -33.46 -35.68
C ASP A 186 -45.58 -34.22 -36.84
N PRO A 187 -44.96 -35.38 -36.55
CA PRO A 187 -44.29 -36.24 -37.53
C PRO A 187 -45.17 -37.41 -38.04
N VAL A 188 -44.85 -37.96 -39.23
CA VAL A 188 -45.25 -39.32 -39.61
C VAL A 188 -44.14 -39.97 -40.45
N ASP A 189 -43.96 -41.28 -40.23
CA ASP A 189 -43.04 -42.22 -40.89
C ASP A 189 -43.77 -42.96 -42.04
N ASP A 190 -43.07 -43.48 -43.04
CA ASP A 190 -43.37 -44.80 -43.68
C ASP A 190 -42.49 -45.14 -44.90
N ASN A 191 -42.24 -46.44 -45.07
CA ASN A 191 -41.34 -47.05 -46.06
C ASN A 191 -42.06 -47.46 -47.34
N VAL A 192 -41.38 -47.42 -48.51
CA VAL A 192 -41.81 -48.13 -49.74
C VAL A 192 -40.59 -48.69 -50.51
N PHE A 193 -40.75 -49.90 -51.06
CA PHE A 193 -39.80 -50.70 -51.86
C PHE A 193 -40.24 -50.69 -53.36
N ASP A 194 -39.48 -51.09 -54.38
CA ASP A 194 -38.13 -51.70 -54.48
C ASP A 194 -37.50 -51.36 -55.88
N ASP A 195 -36.68 -52.27 -56.43
CA ASP A 195 -36.56 -52.65 -57.86
C ASP A 195 -35.34 -52.20 -58.72
N GLU A 196 -34.44 -53.18 -58.88
CA GLU A 196 -33.85 -53.75 -60.12
C GLU A 196 -32.80 -53.04 -61.03
N GLU A 197 -31.65 -53.75 -61.16
CA GLU A 197 -30.78 -54.05 -62.32
C GLU A 197 -30.38 -52.98 -63.39
N ALA A 198 -29.06 -52.83 -63.64
CA ALA A 198 -28.40 -53.37 -64.87
C ALA A 198 -26.90 -52.97 -65.03
N ASP A 199 -26.09 -53.98 -65.39
CA ASP A 199 -24.93 -54.01 -66.32
C ASP A 199 -23.74 -53.01 -66.33
N LEU A 200 -22.58 -53.55 -65.91
CA LEU A 200 -21.33 -53.79 -66.68
C LEU A 200 -20.56 -52.70 -67.48
N ASP A 201 -19.23 -52.78 -67.29
CA ASP A 201 -18.08 -52.45 -68.16
C ASP A 201 -17.90 -51.03 -68.76
N ASP A 202 -16.78 -50.38 -68.41
CA ASP A 202 -15.64 -50.28 -69.35
C ASP A 202 -14.29 -50.03 -68.61
N PHE A 203 -13.17 -50.40 -69.24
CA PHE A 203 -11.79 -50.15 -68.79
C PHE A 203 -11.16 -48.97 -69.55
N ASP A 204 -10.23 -48.23 -68.93
CA ASP A 204 -8.97 -47.84 -69.61
C ASP A 204 -7.91 -47.24 -68.65
N ASP A 205 -6.64 -47.36 -69.06
CA ASP A 205 -5.42 -47.08 -68.26
C ASP A 205 -4.98 -45.59 -68.25
N GLU A 206 -4.54 -45.07 -67.09
CA GLU A 206 -3.51 -44.01 -67.01
C GLU A 206 -2.58 -44.16 -65.77
N GLU A 207 -1.34 -43.64 -65.87
CA GLU A 207 -0.17 -44.02 -65.07
C GLU A 207 -0.15 -43.62 -63.57
N PRO A 208 0.57 -44.38 -62.70
CA PRO A 208 0.76 -44.03 -61.29
C PRO A 208 1.79 -42.90 -61.11
N VAL A 209 1.32 -41.65 -61.05
CA VAL A 209 2.15 -40.50 -60.71
C VAL A 209 2.75 -40.65 -59.30
N GLN A 210 4.07 -40.83 -59.21
CA GLN A 210 4.81 -40.86 -57.93
C GLN A 210 4.73 -39.51 -57.19
N ARG A 211 3.69 -39.32 -56.38
CA ARG A 211 3.69 -38.30 -55.33
C ARG A 211 4.73 -38.68 -54.28
N ARG A 212 5.94 -38.15 -54.44
CA ARG A 212 6.94 -38.10 -53.37
C ARG A 212 6.28 -37.53 -52.12
N ALA A 213 6.18 -38.35 -51.08
CA ALA A 213 5.73 -37.89 -49.79
C ALA A 213 6.71 -36.83 -49.29
N ASN A 214 6.30 -35.56 -49.37
CA ASN A 214 6.96 -34.50 -48.61
C ASN A 214 6.78 -34.85 -47.14
N VAL A 215 7.81 -35.47 -46.55
CA VAL A 215 7.95 -35.61 -45.11
C VAL A 215 8.04 -34.19 -44.55
N ARG A 216 6.87 -33.62 -44.25
CA ARG A 216 6.78 -32.50 -43.31
C ARG A 216 7.34 -33.03 -42.01
N ASN A 217 8.59 -32.67 -41.74
CA ASN A 217 9.13 -32.78 -40.40
C ASN A 217 8.17 -32.06 -39.47
N PHE A 218 7.40 -32.81 -38.68
CA PHE A 218 6.75 -32.31 -37.47
C PHE A 218 7.85 -32.02 -36.42
N ARG A 219 8.75 -31.09 -36.75
CA ARG A 219 9.14 -30.11 -35.75
C ARG A 219 7.87 -29.32 -35.54
N SER A 220 7.31 -29.40 -34.33
CA SER A 220 6.35 -28.40 -33.90
C SER A 220 6.94 -27.03 -34.22
N ASP A 221 6.13 -26.16 -34.82
CA ASP A 221 6.48 -24.75 -34.88
C ASP A 221 6.63 -24.28 -33.43
N ALA A 222 7.88 -24.16 -33.00
CA ALA A 222 8.23 -23.42 -31.79
C ALA A 222 7.93 -21.95 -32.09
N ALA A 223 6.64 -21.62 -32.05
CA ALA A 223 6.12 -20.26 -32.10
C ALA A 223 6.97 -19.45 -31.13
N THR A 224 7.66 -18.45 -31.64
CA THR A 224 8.86 -17.94 -30.98
C THR A 224 8.47 -17.27 -29.66
N ARG A 225 8.64 -18.00 -28.55
CA ARG A 225 8.29 -17.58 -27.18
C ARG A 225 8.91 -16.23 -26.82
N VAL A 226 10.06 -15.92 -27.43
CA VAL A 226 10.79 -14.66 -27.29
C VAL A 226 10.16 -13.54 -28.13
N GLU A 227 9.50 -12.61 -27.43
CA GLU A 227 9.00 -11.36 -28.00
C GLU A 227 10.15 -10.36 -28.25
N ALA A 228 9.91 -9.38 -29.13
CA ALA A 228 10.85 -8.29 -29.33
C ALA A 228 10.76 -7.29 -28.15
N PRO A 229 11.89 -6.70 -27.69
CA PRO A 229 11.86 -5.64 -26.68
C PRO A 229 11.08 -4.43 -27.20
N ALA A 230 10.43 -3.68 -26.30
CA ALA A 230 9.64 -2.51 -26.69
C ALA A 230 10.50 -1.44 -27.39
N PRO A 231 9.96 -0.71 -28.38
CA PRO A 231 10.69 0.38 -29.01
C PRO A 231 10.99 1.50 -27.99
N ARG A 232 12.14 2.16 -28.14
CA ARG A 232 12.51 3.31 -27.30
C ARG A 232 11.48 4.45 -27.47
N PRO A 233 11.20 5.24 -26.43
CA PRO A 233 10.27 6.37 -26.51
C PRO A 233 10.58 7.31 -27.68
N VAL A 234 9.55 7.68 -28.44
CA VAL A 234 9.70 8.56 -29.60
C VAL A 234 10.02 9.97 -29.13
N GLN A 235 11.09 10.58 -29.68
CA GLN A 235 11.49 11.93 -29.33
C GLN A 235 10.45 12.98 -29.75
N GLY A 236 10.23 13.96 -28.88
CA GLY A 236 9.33 15.09 -29.07
C GLY A 236 9.95 16.25 -29.86
N ALA A 237 9.12 17.22 -30.22
CA ALA A 237 9.52 18.41 -30.96
C ALA A 237 10.39 19.36 -30.12
N ARG A 238 10.27 19.32 -28.77
CA ARG A 238 11.09 20.10 -27.84
C ARG A 238 12.60 19.96 -28.10
N VAL A 239 13.08 18.76 -28.38
CA VAL A 239 14.53 18.50 -28.64
C VAL A 239 15.03 19.28 -29.86
N GLN A 240 14.24 19.34 -30.93
CA GLN A 240 14.60 20.04 -32.17
C GLN A 240 14.49 21.57 -31.99
N ARG A 241 13.54 22.04 -31.18
CA ARG A 241 13.38 23.46 -30.85
C ARG A 241 14.53 23.98 -30.00
N GLU A 242 14.93 23.26 -28.96
CA GLU A 242 16.03 23.69 -28.07
C GLU A 242 17.42 23.59 -28.70
N ALA A 243 17.59 22.75 -29.73
CA ALA A 243 18.82 22.75 -30.55
C ALA A 243 19.03 24.05 -31.34
N GLN A 244 18.02 24.92 -31.44
CA GLN A 244 18.10 26.26 -32.03
C GLN A 244 18.09 27.32 -30.91
N THR A 245 19.26 27.59 -30.33
CA THR A 245 19.40 28.56 -29.23
C THR A 245 18.99 29.98 -29.67
N SER A 246 17.99 30.55 -28.99
CA SER A 246 17.71 31.99 -29.10
C SER A 246 18.72 32.79 -28.27
N LEU A 247 19.32 33.83 -28.85
CA LEU A 247 20.31 34.69 -28.19
C LEU A 247 19.69 35.94 -27.53
N ILE A 248 18.36 36.07 -27.56
CA ILE A 248 17.64 37.22 -27.00
C ILE A 248 17.13 36.84 -25.62
N GLY A 249 17.85 37.27 -24.57
CA GLY A 249 17.41 37.09 -23.20
C GLY A 249 16.15 37.90 -22.91
N SER A 250 15.07 37.22 -22.51
CA SER A 250 13.84 37.88 -22.06
C SER A 250 13.95 38.24 -20.57
N GLY A 251 13.26 39.30 -20.14
CA GLY A 251 13.13 39.65 -18.71
C GLY A 251 12.18 38.73 -17.93
N THR A 252 11.83 37.58 -18.49
CA THR A 252 10.81 36.64 -18.01
C THR A 252 11.45 35.30 -17.65
N PHE A 253 10.79 34.50 -16.81
CA PHE A 253 11.29 33.19 -16.42
C PHE A 253 11.33 32.24 -17.64
N GLU A 254 12.51 31.71 -17.96
CA GLU A 254 12.72 30.75 -19.05
C GLU A 254 12.93 29.34 -18.51
N MET A 255 12.35 28.34 -19.19
CA MET A 255 12.44 26.94 -18.78
C MET A 255 13.87 26.39 -18.99
N PRO A 256 14.38 25.52 -18.10
CA PRO A 256 15.70 24.91 -18.27
C PRO A 256 15.74 24.02 -19.52
N SER A 257 16.85 24.07 -20.26
CA SER A 257 17.05 23.25 -21.45
C SER A 257 17.43 21.81 -21.11
N LEU A 258 16.89 20.88 -21.90
CA LEU A 258 17.23 19.46 -21.90
C LEU A 258 18.72 19.20 -22.16
N HIS A 259 19.47 20.16 -22.72
CA HIS A 259 20.92 20.06 -22.93
C HIS A 259 21.72 20.03 -21.61
N PHE A 260 21.17 20.48 -20.48
CA PHE A 260 21.78 20.28 -19.16
C PHE A 260 21.71 18.82 -18.68
N LEU A 261 20.92 17.97 -19.33
CA LEU A 261 20.78 16.55 -18.99
C LEU A 261 21.61 15.69 -19.95
N SER A 262 22.26 14.66 -19.39
CA SER A 262 23.05 13.69 -20.15
C SER A 262 22.20 12.90 -21.16
N GLU A 263 22.72 12.72 -22.37
CA GLU A 263 22.10 11.88 -23.39
C GLU A 263 22.24 10.38 -23.08
N PRO A 264 21.25 9.55 -23.47
CA PRO A 264 21.39 8.10 -23.39
C PRO A 264 22.53 7.64 -24.28
N LYS A 265 23.51 6.95 -23.69
CA LYS A 265 24.62 6.36 -24.46
C LYS A 265 24.08 5.31 -25.44
N ASN A 266 24.62 5.27 -26.65
CA ASN A 266 24.32 4.20 -27.61
C ASN A 266 24.92 2.87 -27.14
N VAL A 267 24.15 2.14 -26.31
CA VAL A 267 24.48 0.78 -25.90
C VAL A 267 24.38 -0.14 -27.12
N ALA A 268 25.48 -0.79 -27.49
CA ALA A 268 25.46 -1.86 -28.47
C ALA A 268 24.59 -3.02 -27.95
N LYS A 269 23.76 -3.61 -28.83
CA LYS A 269 22.84 -4.71 -28.51
C LYS A 269 23.58 -5.81 -27.74
N ASP A 270 23.07 -6.17 -26.56
CA ASP A 270 23.65 -7.23 -25.74
C ASP A 270 23.49 -8.61 -26.44
N PRO A 271 24.58 -9.34 -26.73
CA PRO A 271 24.50 -10.69 -27.31
C PRO A 271 23.70 -11.69 -26.46
N SER A 272 23.65 -11.50 -25.14
CA SER A 272 22.87 -12.36 -24.22
C SER A 272 21.35 -12.19 -24.36
N LEU A 273 20.90 -11.10 -25.00
CA LEU A 273 19.49 -10.87 -25.36
C LEU A 273 19.15 -11.33 -26.78
N SER A 274 19.99 -12.17 -27.39
CA SER A 274 19.66 -12.88 -28.63
C SER A 274 18.55 -13.91 -28.39
N LYS A 275 17.73 -14.18 -29.41
CA LYS A 275 16.58 -15.09 -29.29
C LYS A 275 16.98 -16.48 -28.82
N ASP A 276 18.07 -17.02 -29.36
CA ASP A 276 18.56 -18.36 -29.02
C ASP A 276 19.06 -18.44 -27.57
N ALA A 277 19.72 -17.39 -27.07
CA ALA A 277 20.17 -17.31 -25.68
C ALA A 277 18.99 -17.19 -24.69
N LEU A 278 17.98 -16.39 -25.03
CA LEU A 278 16.76 -16.23 -24.23
C LEU A 278 15.93 -17.53 -24.17
N GLU A 279 15.83 -18.25 -25.29
CA GLU A 279 15.21 -19.59 -25.37
C GLU A 279 16.00 -20.63 -24.56
N GLN A 280 17.33 -20.60 -24.60
CA GLN A 280 18.18 -21.47 -23.78
C GLN A 280 18.00 -21.18 -22.28
N ASN A 281 17.93 -19.91 -21.89
CA ASN A 281 17.68 -19.51 -20.50
C ASN A 281 16.28 -19.89 -20.02
N ALA A 282 15.27 -19.82 -20.88
CA ALA A 282 13.91 -20.28 -20.55
C ALA A 282 13.88 -21.79 -20.23
N ARG A 283 14.57 -22.62 -21.02
CA ARG A 283 14.67 -24.06 -20.77
C ARG A 283 15.46 -24.40 -19.51
N LEU A 284 16.50 -23.62 -19.20
CA LEU A 284 17.22 -23.74 -17.93
C LEU A 284 16.30 -23.43 -16.75
N LEU A 285 15.49 -22.38 -16.85
CA LEU A 285 14.50 -22.02 -15.83
C LEU A 285 13.41 -23.09 -15.67
N GLU A 286 12.90 -23.68 -16.76
CA GLU A 286 11.96 -24.81 -16.73
C GLU A 286 12.55 -26.01 -15.95
N GLY A 287 13.81 -26.38 -16.23
CA GLY A 287 14.50 -27.46 -15.51
C GLY A 287 14.70 -27.16 -14.01
N VAL A 288 15.13 -25.93 -13.67
CA VAL A 288 15.26 -25.49 -12.27
C VAL A 288 13.92 -25.54 -11.53
N LEU A 289 12.82 -25.16 -12.18
CA LEU A 289 11.49 -25.25 -11.59
C LEU A 289 11.06 -26.71 -11.37
N GLU A 290 11.35 -27.61 -12.32
CA GLU A 290 11.06 -29.04 -12.17
C GLU A 290 11.85 -29.69 -11.03
N ASP A 291 13.13 -29.32 -10.84
CA ASP A 291 13.96 -29.79 -9.70
C ASP A 291 13.34 -29.43 -8.34
N PHE A 292 12.70 -28.26 -8.22
CA PHE A 292 11.95 -27.85 -7.02
C PHE A 292 10.50 -28.38 -7.01
N GLY A 293 10.13 -29.26 -7.95
CA GLY A 293 8.82 -29.89 -8.06
C GLY A 293 7.70 -28.94 -8.47
N VAL A 294 8.03 -27.86 -9.18
CA VAL A 294 7.08 -26.93 -9.83
C VAL A 294 7.05 -27.26 -11.32
N LYS A 295 5.98 -27.92 -11.76
CA LYS A 295 5.74 -28.20 -13.19
C LYS A 295 5.00 -27.04 -13.83
N GLY A 296 5.38 -26.69 -15.05
CA GLY A 296 4.80 -25.62 -15.86
C GLY A 296 5.64 -25.38 -17.11
N GLU A 297 5.18 -24.48 -17.98
CA GLU A 297 5.85 -24.12 -19.25
C GLU A 297 6.07 -22.61 -19.31
N ILE A 298 7.20 -22.15 -19.86
CA ILE A 298 7.41 -20.72 -20.13
C ILE A 298 6.76 -20.37 -21.46
N ILE A 299 5.61 -19.69 -21.40
CA ILE A 299 4.79 -19.35 -22.57
C ILE A 299 5.30 -18.11 -23.32
N HIS A 300 5.88 -17.12 -22.62
CA HIS A 300 6.44 -15.90 -23.20
C HIS A 300 7.73 -15.49 -22.51
N VAL A 301 8.65 -14.91 -23.27
CA VAL A 301 9.87 -14.27 -22.78
C VAL A 301 9.93 -12.85 -23.34
N ARG A 302 9.90 -11.86 -22.44
CA ARG A 302 9.90 -10.42 -22.76
C ARG A 302 11.22 -9.79 -22.26
N PRO A 303 12.22 -9.58 -23.13
CA PRO A 303 13.46 -8.93 -22.74
C PRO A 303 13.27 -7.43 -22.52
N GLY A 304 13.73 -6.94 -21.37
CA GLY A 304 13.65 -5.54 -20.95
C GLY A 304 15.01 -4.83 -20.86
N PRO A 305 15.06 -3.57 -20.40
CA PRO A 305 16.33 -2.84 -20.25
C PRO A 305 17.20 -3.33 -19.07
N VAL A 306 16.57 -3.77 -17.98
CA VAL A 306 17.24 -4.15 -16.72
C VAL A 306 17.02 -5.62 -16.37
N VAL A 307 15.81 -6.13 -16.62
CA VAL A 307 15.37 -7.51 -16.37
C VAL A 307 14.77 -8.10 -17.65
N THR A 308 14.68 -9.42 -17.70
CA THR A 308 13.86 -10.17 -18.65
C THR A 308 12.73 -10.83 -17.87
N LEU A 309 11.50 -10.66 -18.34
CA LEU A 309 10.31 -11.32 -17.78
C LEU A 309 10.08 -12.66 -18.51
N TYR A 310 10.04 -13.75 -17.75
CA TYR A 310 9.63 -15.07 -18.20
C TYR A 310 8.23 -15.34 -17.63
N GLU A 311 7.24 -15.54 -18.49
CA GLU A 311 5.87 -15.85 -18.08
C GLU A 311 5.69 -17.36 -17.97
N LEU A 312 5.59 -17.87 -16.74
CA LEU A 312 5.32 -19.27 -16.43
C LEU A 312 3.81 -19.52 -16.38
N GLU A 313 3.32 -20.47 -17.17
CA GLU A 313 2.02 -21.10 -16.93
C GLU A 313 2.22 -22.36 -16.05
N PRO A 314 1.82 -22.33 -14.76
CA PRO A 314 2.01 -23.46 -13.86
C PRO A 314 0.98 -24.58 -14.12
N ALA A 315 1.40 -25.82 -13.93
CA ALA A 315 0.51 -26.98 -14.06
C ALA A 315 -0.66 -26.92 -13.04
N PRO A 316 -1.85 -27.44 -13.40
CA PRO A 316 -3.01 -27.43 -12.52
C PRO A 316 -2.73 -27.99 -11.12
N GLY A 317 -3.17 -27.26 -10.09
CA GLY A 317 -2.96 -27.61 -8.68
C GLY A 317 -1.70 -27.02 -8.04
N ILE A 318 -0.76 -26.45 -8.81
CA ILE A 318 0.36 -25.68 -8.26
C ILE A 318 -0.14 -24.32 -7.77
N LYS A 319 0.03 -24.05 -6.47
CA LYS A 319 -0.31 -22.75 -5.86
C LYS A 319 0.74 -21.70 -6.20
N SER A 320 0.34 -20.51 -6.63
CA SER A 320 1.25 -19.40 -6.96
C SER A 320 2.18 -19.02 -5.79
N SER A 321 1.69 -19.13 -4.55
CA SER A 321 2.49 -18.90 -3.34
C SER A 321 3.70 -19.83 -3.19
N ARG A 322 3.65 -21.05 -3.76
CA ARG A 322 4.80 -21.96 -3.79
C ARG A 322 5.89 -21.43 -4.72
N VAL A 323 5.53 -20.97 -5.92
CA VAL A 323 6.48 -20.43 -6.91
C VAL A 323 7.09 -19.12 -6.40
N ILE A 324 6.26 -18.24 -5.82
CA ILE A 324 6.72 -17.00 -5.18
C ILE A 324 7.69 -17.28 -4.02
N GLY A 325 7.45 -18.35 -3.25
CA GLY A 325 8.31 -18.79 -2.16
C GLY A 325 9.68 -19.32 -2.60
N LEU A 326 9.84 -19.71 -3.86
CA LEU A 326 11.10 -20.22 -4.44
C LEU A 326 11.98 -19.12 -5.04
N SER A 327 11.62 -17.85 -4.94
CA SER A 327 12.37 -16.72 -5.54
C SER A 327 13.88 -16.77 -5.24
N ASP A 328 14.23 -17.02 -3.99
CA ASP A 328 15.62 -16.97 -3.50
C ASP A 328 16.42 -18.20 -3.99
N ASP A 329 15.74 -19.34 -4.15
CA ASP A 329 16.31 -20.58 -4.71
C ASP A 329 16.45 -20.54 -6.24
N ILE A 330 15.47 -19.95 -6.95
CA ILE A 330 15.54 -19.70 -8.39
C ILE A 330 16.71 -18.76 -8.69
N ALA A 331 16.85 -17.66 -7.93
CA ALA A 331 17.98 -16.74 -8.09
C ALA A 331 19.32 -17.47 -7.94
N ARG A 332 19.47 -18.28 -6.89
CA ARG A 332 20.66 -19.08 -6.60
C ARG A 332 20.99 -20.09 -7.71
N SER A 333 20.00 -20.85 -8.18
CA SER A 333 20.20 -21.86 -9.24
C SER A 333 20.46 -21.24 -10.62
N MET A 334 19.83 -20.10 -10.93
CA MET A 334 20.06 -19.34 -12.17
C MET A 334 21.33 -18.46 -12.13
N SER A 335 22.10 -18.49 -11.03
CA SER A 335 23.26 -17.61 -10.80
C SER A 335 22.95 -16.11 -10.92
N ALA A 336 21.72 -15.72 -10.56
CA ALA A 336 21.24 -14.35 -10.57
C ALA A 336 21.39 -13.68 -9.19
N ILE A 337 21.59 -12.35 -9.18
CA ILE A 337 21.73 -11.56 -7.93
C ILE A 337 20.44 -11.58 -7.10
N ALA A 338 19.29 -11.55 -7.77
CA ALA A 338 17.96 -11.71 -7.21
C ALA A 338 17.02 -12.22 -8.31
N CYS A 339 15.85 -12.71 -7.92
CA CYS A 339 14.77 -13.09 -8.81
C CYS A 339 13.47 -12.58 -8.20
N ARG A 340 12.69 -11.79 -8.96
CA ARG A 340 11.36 -11.36 -8.51
C ARG A 340 10.30 -12.27 -9.11
N VAL A 341 9.36 -12.74 -8.30
CA VAL A 341 8.30 -13.65 -8.72
C VAL A 341 6.96 -13.09 -8.29
N ALA A 342 6.10 -12.78 -9.25
CA ALA A 342 4.80 -12.14 -9.04
C ALA A 342 3.71 -12.73 -9.95
N VAL A 343 2.45 -12.58 -9.58
CA VAL A 343 1.33 -12.93 -10.49
C VAL A 343 1.17 -11.84 -11.55
N VAL A 344 0.90 -12.23 -12.80
CA VAL A 344 0.63 -11.27 -13.89
C VAL A 344 -0.85 -10.85 -13.85
N PRO A 345 -1.19 -9.57 -13.61
CA PRO A 345 -2.58 -9.15 -13.53
C PRO A 345 -3.35 -9.45 -14.83
N GLY A 346 -4.52 -10.07 -14.70
CA GLY A 346 -5.39 -10.39 -15.84
C GLY A 346 -4.96 -11.59 -16.69
N ARG A 347 -3.91 -12.35 -16.33
CA ARG A 347 -3.47 -13.56 -17.04
C ARG A 347 -3.28 -14.74 -16.07
N ASN A 348 -3.47 -15.96 -16.54
CA ASN A 348 -3.18 -17.19 -15.78
C ASN A 348 -1.66 -17.52 -15.75
N ALA A 349 -0.83 -16.51 -15.50
CA ALA A 349 0.62 -16.62 -15.60
C ALA A 349 1.31 -16.04 -14.37
N ILE A 350 2.44 -16.64 -14.01
CA ILE A 350 3.37 -16.17 -12.97
C ILE A 350 4.57 -15.56 -13.68
N GLY A 351 4.81 -14.27 -13.45
CA GLY A 351 5.98 -13.58 -13.95
C GLY A 351 7.20 -13.89 -13.10
N ILE A 352 8.26 -14.37 -13.75
CA ILE A 352 9.59 -14.58 -13.17
C ILE A 352 10.53 -13.56 -13.83
N GLU A 353 10.97 -12.58 -13.06
CA GLU A 353 11.82 -11.47 -13.51
C GLU A 353 13.27 -11.77 -13.11
N LEU A 354 14.12 -12.02 -14.11
CA LEU A 354 15.55 -12.27 -13.93
C LEU A 354 16.38 -11.09 -14.45
N PRO A 355 17.41 -10.63 -13.73
CA PRO A 355 18.31 -9.57 -14.17
C PRO A 355 19.04 -9.92 -15.48
N ASN A 356 19.15 -8.95 -16.38
CA ASN A 356 20.01 -9.06 -17.55
C ASN A 356 21.49 -9.04 -17.13
N ALA A 357 22.35 -9.72 -17.89
CA ALA A 357 23.79 -9.73 -17.67
C ALA A 357 24.40 -8.31 -17.77
N LYS A 358 23.90 -7.49 -18.70
CA LYS A 358 24.21 -6.06 -18.81
C LYS A 358 22.92 -5.24 -18.69
N ARG A 359 22.78 -4.52 -17.58
CA ARG A 359 21.66 -3.61 -17.31
C ARG A 359 21.86 -2.30 -18.07
N GLU A 360 20.84 -1.82 -18.79
CA GLU A 360 20.86 -0.48 -19.39
C GLU A 360 20.51 0.60 -18.35
N THR A 361 21.25 1.72 -18.36
CA THR A 361 20.91 2.90 -17.55
C THR A 361 19.74 3.65 -18.18
N VAL A 362 18.68 3.90 -17.41
CA VAL A 362 17.56 4.75 -17.84
C VAL A 362 17.92 6.21 -17.59
N TYR A 363 17.94 7.03 -18.65
CA TYR A 363 18.30 8.44 -18.55
C TYR A 363 17.07 9.33 -18.43
N LEU A 364 17.07 10.26 -17.45
CA LEU A 364 15.99 11.23 -17.27
C LEU A 364 15.71 12.02 -18.57
N ARG A 365 16.77 12.45 -19.28
CA ARG A 365 16.61 13.15 -20.58
C ARG A 365 15.79 12.36 -21.59
N GLU A 366 15.93 11.03 -21.64
CA GLU A 366 15.22 10.19 -22.59
C GLU A 366 13.70 10.25 -22.36
N ILE A 367 13.28 10.28 -21.09
CA ILE A 367 11.86 10.36 -20.72
C ILE A 367 11.34 11.79 -20.93
N MET A 368 12.09 12.82 -20.52
CA MET A 368 11.68 14.22 -20.68
C MET A 368 11.65 14.70 -22.14
N ALA A 369 12.52 14.12 -22.97
CA ALA A 369 12.54 14.32 -24.42
C ALA A 369 11.47 13.51 -25.14
N SER A 370 10.75 12.60 -24.48
CA SER A 370 9.71 11.80 -25.12
C SER A 370 8.48 12.65 -25.49
N ARG A 371 7.83 12.27 -26.59
CA ARG A 371 6.54 12.84 -26.99
C ARG A 371 5.48 12.65 -25.90
N ASP A 372 5.55 11.56 -25.14
CA ASP A 372 4.61 11.24 -24.07
C ASP A 372 4.70 12.27 -22.94
N PHE A 373 5.92 12.69 -22.56
CA PHE A 373 6.13 13.74 -21.56
C PHE A 373 5.81 15.15 -22.10
N GLU A 374 6.11 15.43 -23.36
CA GLU A 374 5.77 16.71 -23.99
C GLU A 374 4.24 16.91 -24.15
N THR A 375 3.50 15.85 -24.45
CA THR A 375 2.05 15.93 -24.77
C THR A 375 1.11 15.47 -23.66
N THR A 376 1.61 14.93 -22.54
CA THR A 376 0.76 14.52 -21.42
C THR A 376 -0.04 15.69 -20.85
N LYS A 377 -1.30 15.40 -20.46
CA LYS A 377 -2.22 16.34 -19.81
C LYS A 377 -2.08 16.33 -18.27
N ALA A 378 -1.06 15.67 -17.74
CA ALA A 378 -0.74 15.67 -16.33
C ALA A 378 -0.37 17.09 -15.85
N LYS A 379 -0.94 17.50 -14.71
CA LYS A 379 -0.74 18.84 -14.13
C LYS A 379 0.58 18.90 -13.38
N LEU A 380 0.80 17.92 -12.51
CA LEU A 380 2.04 17.72 -11.77
C LEU A 380 2.68 16.44 -12.28
N ALA A 381 3.17 16.49 -13.52
CA ALA A 381 3.74 15.33 -14.19
C ALA A 381 5.09 14.95 -13.59
N LEU A 382 5.24 13.70 -13.16
CA LEU A 382 6.49 13.13 -12.65
C LEU A 382 6.95 12.02 -13.61
N ALA A 383 8.16 12.15 -14.16
CA ALA A 383 8.81 11.09 -14.90
C ALA A 383 9.41 10.10 -13.89
N LEU A 384 8.86 8.88 -13.80
CA LEU A 384 9.33 7.89 -12.82
C LEU A 384 10.50 7.06 -13.37
N GLY A 385 10.43 6.64 -14.63
CA GLY A 385 11.40 5.71 -15.19
C GLY A 385 10.87 5.01 -16.44
N LYS A 386 11.25 3.75 -16.61
CA LYS A 386 10.70 2.84 -17.60
C LYS A 386 10.06 1.62 -16.93
N THR A 387 9.06 1.02 -17.58
CA THR A 387 8.53 -0.30 -17.21
C THR A 387 9.60 -1.39 -17.43
N ILE A 388 9.35 -2.60 -16.91
CA ILE A 388 10.17 -3.78 -17.21
C ILE A 388 10.32 -4.02 -18.73
N ASN A 389 9.33 -3.63 -19.55
CA ASN A 389 9.38 -3.76 -21.01
C ASN A 389 10.18 -2.62 -21.70
N GLY A 390 10.43 -1.50 -21.01
CA GLY A 390 11.16 -0.34 -21.54
C GLY A 390 10.32 0.89 -21.89
N GLU A 391 9.01 0.85 -21.65
CA GLU A 391 8.06 1.94 -21.93
C GLU A 391 8.19 3.06 -20.89
N ALA A 392 8.05 4.33 -21.28
CA ALA A 392 8.19 5.46 -20.36
C ALA A 392 7.02 5.55 -19.36
N VAL A 393 7.34 5.70 -18.07
CA VAL A 393 6.35 5.84 -16.98
C VAL A 393 6.27 7.28 -16.53
N ILE A 394 5.11 7.90 -16.76
CA ILE A 394 4.82 9.29 -16.39
C ILE A 394 3.53 9.33 -15.59
N VAL A 395 3.58 9.85 -14.37
CA VAL A 395 2.46 9.88 -13.43
C VAL A 395 2.03 11.31 -13.11
N ASP A 396 0.83 11.51 -12.56
CA ASP A 396 0.28 12.83 -12.21
C ASP A 396 -0.07 12.88 -10.72
N ILE A 397 0.81 13.49 -9.91
CA ILE A 397 0.57 13.59 -8.45
C ILE A 397 -0.67 14.45 -8.14
N ALA A 398 -1.18 15.28 -9.06
CA ALA A 398 -2.46 15.96 -8.87
C ALA A 398 -3.67 14.99 -8.79
N LYS A 399 -3.56 13.81 -9.41
CA LYS A 399 -4.59 12.75 -9.35
C LYS A 399 -4.42 11.84 -8.13
N MET A 400 -3.17 11.68 -7.68
CA MET A 400 -2.71 10.79 -6.62
C MET A 400 -2.02 11.65 -5.55
N PRO A 401 -2.80 12.38 -4.72
CA PRO A 401 -2.39 13.67 -4.16
C PRO A 401 -1.18 13.63 -3.22
N HIS A 402 -0.91 12.48 -2.62
CA HIS A 402 0.14 12.28 -1.63
C HIS A 402 0.85 10.96 -1.91
N VAL A 403 2.19 11.01 -1.94
CA VAL A 403 3.05 9.88 -2.32
C VAL A 403 4.01 9.58 -1.18
N LEU A 404 4.04 8.31 -0.76
CA LEU A 404 5.02 7.79 0.18
C LEU A 404 6.14 7.08 -0.59
N VAL A 405 7.39 7.50 -0.37
CA VAL A 405 8.58 6.96 -1.02
C VAL A 405 9.48 6.33 0.04
N ALA A 406 9.90 5.09 -0.15
CA ALA A 406 10.79 4.43 0.82
C ALA A 406 11.82 3.52 0.14
N GLY A 407 12.95 3.31 0.80
CA GLY A 407 14.03 2.47 0.30
C GLY A 407 15.32 2.70 1.08
N THR A 408 16.17 1.68 1.16
CA THR A 408 17.42 1.76 1.93
C THR A 408 18.47 2.65 1.27
N THR A 409 19.54 3.00 1.97
CA THR A 409 20.65 3.78 1.41
C THR A 409 21.25 3.07 0.19
N GLY A 410 21.45 3.79 -0.92
CA GLY A 410 21.94 3.22 -2.19
C GLY A 410 20.87 2.54 -3.07
N SER A 411 19.63 2.37 -2.59
CA SER A 411 18.53 1.76 -3.36
C SER A 411 18.09 2.59 -4.58
N GLY A 412 18.29 3.90 -4.55
CA GLY A 412 17.85 4.86 -5.58
C GLY A 412 16.92 5.97 -5.09
N LYS A 413 16.42 5.90 -3.84
CA LYS A 413 15.47 6.85 -3.22
C LYS A 413 15.77 8.32 -3.56
N SER A 414 16.97 8.81 -3.23
CA SER A 414 17.34 10.22 -3.40
C SER A 414 17.42 10.64 -4.87
N VAL A 415 17.93 9.76 -5.76
CA VAL A 415 17.96 10.00 -7.21
C VAL A 415 16.55 10.12 -7.78
N ALA A 416 15.60 9.32 -7.27
CA ALA A 416 14.21 9.41 -7.68
C ALA A 416 13.51 10.68 -7.18
N ILE A 417 13.79 11.14 -5.95
CA ILE A 417 13.28 12.43 -5.45
C ILE A 417 13.79 13.58 -6.30
N ASN A 418 15.08 13.60 -6.62
CA ASN A 418 15.67 14.57 -7.56
C ASN A 418 15.00 14.49 -8.95
N THR A 419 14.76 13.28 -9.46
CA THR A 419 14.03 13.03 -10.71
C THR A 419 12.60 13.61 -10.69
N MET A 420 11.87 13.45 -9.59
CA MET A 420 10.54 14.03 -9.38
C MET A 420 10.60 15.56 -9.34
N ILE A 421 11.55 16.15 -8.61
CA ILE A 421 11.74 17.62 -8.55
C ILE A 421 12.04 18.18 -9.94
N LEU A 422 13.01 17.59 -10.65
CA LEU A 422 13.36 18.02 -12.01
C LEU A 422 12.18 17.88 -12.99
N SER A 423 11.33 16.86 -12.83
CA SER A 423 10.11 16.71 -13.63
C SER A 423 9.16 17.91 -13.50
N LEU A 424 9.05 18.49 -12.29
CA LEU A 424 8.29 19.72 -12.05
C LEU A 424 9.02 20.94 -12.63
N LEU A 425 10.31 21.13 -12.32
CA LEU A 425 11.09 22.31 -12.71
C LEU A 425 11.26 22.47 -14.23
N TYR A 426 11.27 21.38 -15.00
CA TYR A 426 11.33 21.41 -16.46
C TYR A 426 9.96 21.59 -17.14
N ARG A 427 8.88 21.64 -16.36
CA ARG A 427 7.50 21.68 -16.86
C ARG A 427 6.68 22.87 -16.37
N LEU A 428 6.95 23.37 -15.17
CA LEU A 428 6.11 24.34 -14.45
C LEU A 428 6.93 25.55 -14.04
N THR A 429 6.35 26.73 -14.23
CA THR A 429 6.90 28.01 -13.77
C THR A 429 6.66 28.24 -12.27
N PRO A 430 7.38 29.17 -11.60
CA PRO A 430 7.14 29.54 -10.20
C PRO A 430 5.72 30.07 -9.91
N GLN A 431 5.00 30.51 -10.94
CA GLN A 431 3.61 30.98 -10.88
C GLN A 431 2.60 29.82 -10.95
N GLU A 432 3.00 28.67 -11.51
CA GLU A 432 2.15 27.47 -11.61
C GLU A 432 2.42 26.48 -10.49
N CYS A 433 3.67 26.38 -10.02
CA CYS A 433 4.08 25.45 -8.98
C CYS A 433 5.09 26.07 -8.02
N ARG A 434 4.83 25.88 -6.73
CA ARG A 434 5.66 26.31 -5.61
C ARG A 434 6.06 25.11 -4.75
N LEU A 435 7.25 25.19 -4.16
CA LEU A 435 7.89 24.09 -3.46
C LEU A 435 8.19 24.46 -1.99
N ILE A 436 8.01 23.49 -1.10
CA ILE A 436 8.53 23.52 0.28
C ILE A 436 9.39 22.27 0.43
N MET A 437 10.67 22.45 0.72
CA MET A 437 11.62 21.34 0.87
C MET A 437 12.05 21.23 2.33
N ILE A 438 12.01 20.01 2.86
CA ILE A 438 12.39 19.68 4.23
C ILE A 438 13.48 18.59 4.17
N ASP A 439 14.70 18.96 4.56
CA ASP A 439 15.89 18.11 4.56
C ASP A 439 16.61 18.25 5.92
N PRO A 440 16.28 17.38 6.89
CA PRO A 440 16.88 17.43 8.22
C PRO A 440 18.36 17.03 8.25
N LYS A 441 18.91 16.49 7.15
CA LYS A 441 20.32 16.06 7.04
C LYS A 441 21.18 17.06 6.28
N MET A 442 20.57 18.00 5.55
CA MET A 442 21.22 18.98 4.65
C MET A 442 21.99 18.36 3.47
N LEU A 443 21.74 17.09 3.14
CA LEU A 443 22.54 16.34 2.16
C LEU A 443 21.94 16.29 0.75
N GLU A 444 20.62 16.32 0.63
CA GLU A 444 19.92 15.86 -0.59
C GLU A 444 19.16 17.00 -1.28
N LEU A 445 18.51 17.89 -0.49
CA LEU A 445 17.69 18.99 -1.04
C LEU A 445 18.36 20.36 -0.90
N SER A 446 19.44 20.47 -0.13
CA SER A 446 20.21 21.72 0.05
C SER A 446 20.73 22.31 -1.27
N VAL A 447 20.94 21.48 -2.29
CA VAL A 447 21.32 21.88 -3.66
C VAL A 447 20.26 22.74 -4.38
N TYR A 448 19.01 22.72 -3.92
CA TYR A 448 17.92 23.49 -4.50
C TYR A 448 17.71 24.86 -3.82
N ASP A 449 18.51 25.24 -2.83
CA ASP A 449 18.32 26.52 -2.14
C ASP A 449 18.51 27.70 -3.12
N GLY A 450 17.61 28.68 -3.04
CA GLY A 450 17.59 29.84 -3.93
C GLY A 450 16.86 29.67 -5.29
N ILE A 451 16.30 28.50 -5.64
CA ILE A 451 15.45 28.39 -6.84
C ILE A 451 14.15 29.22 -6.68
N PRO A 452 13.63 29.85 -7.75
CA PRO A 452 12.48 30.77 -7.64
C PRO A 452 11.16 30.07 -7.28
N HIS A 453 11.08 28.75 -7.42
CA HIS A 453 9.92 27.94 -7.03
C HIS A 453 9.78 27.78 -5.51
N LEU A 454 10.83 27.97 -4.72
CA LEU A 454 10.75 27.82 -3.26
C LEU A 454 9.85 28.92 -2.62
N LEU A 455 9.10 28.54 -1.59
CA LEU A 455 8.35 29.48 -0.72
C LEU A 455 9.16 29.91 0.51
N THR A 456 10.15 29.09 0.89
CA THR A 456 11.07 29.27 2.01
C THR A 456 12.40 28.64 1.62
N PRO A 457 13.54 29.14 2.13
CA PRO A 457 14.79 28.38 2.11
C PRO A 457 14.59 26.95 2.65
N VAL A 458 15.44 26.03 2.20
CA VAL A 458 15.34 24.60 2.54
C VAL A 458 15.30 24.41 4.05
N VAL A 459 14.27 23.72 4.55
CA VAL A 459 13.99 23.63 5.99
C VAL A 459 14.77 22.46 6.60
N THR A 460 15.74 22.79 7.42
CA THR A 460 16.69 21.83 8.01
C THR A 460 16.43 21.50 9.48
N ASP A 461 15.76 22.40 10.21
CA ASP A 461 15.43 22.21 11.62
C ASP A 461 14.05 21.52 11.77
N PRO A 462 13.93 20.42 12.56
CA PRO A 462 12.66 19.71 12.72
C PRO A 462 11.52 20.54 13.34
N LYS A 463 11.81 21.52 14.20
CA LYS A 463 10.77 22.42 14.75
C LYS A 463 10.30 23.41 13.69
N LYS A 464 11.21 23.93 12.86
CA LYS A 464 10.84 24.74 11.67
C LYS A 464 10.03 23.92 10.66
N ALA A 465 10.30 22.62 10.50
CA ALA A 465 9.49 21.73 9.66
C ALA A 465 8.04 21.63 10.16
N VAL A 466 7.82 21.51 11.49
CA VAL A 466 6.47 21.59 12.09
C VAL A 466 5.78 22.92 11.74
N VAL A 467 6.50 24.05 11.84
CA VAL A 467 5.95 25.38 11.50
C VAL A 467 5.57 25.46 10.01
N ALA A 468 6.42 24.97 9.10
CA ALA A 468 6.14 24.94 7.66
C ALA A 468 4.92 24.07 7.31
N LEU A 469 4.76 22.91 7.95
CA LEU A 469 3.59 22.05 7.78
C LEU A 469 2.32 22.69 8.35
N LYS A 470 2.38 23.30 9.54
CA LYS A 470 1.24 24.06 10.13
C LYS A 470 0.86 25.28 9.29
N TRP A 471 1.83 25.96 8.66
CA TRP A 471 1.57 27.01 7.67
C TRP A 471 0.87 26.43 6.43
N THR A 472 1.34 25.30 5.90
CA THR A 472 0.73 24.64 4.72
C THR A 472 -0.73 24.23 5.00
N VAL A 473 -1.02 23.76 6.22
CA VAL A 473 -2.40 23.47 6.66
C VAL A 473 -3.26 24.75 6.71
N ARG A 474 -2.71 25.89 7.14
CA ARG A 474 -3.43 27.18 7.15
C ARG A 474 -3.68 27.70 5.73
N GLU A 475 -2.70 27.59 4.85
CA GLU A 475 -2.83 27.91 3.42
C GLU A 475 -3.91 27.05 2.76
N MET A 476 -3.95 25.75 3.05
CA MET A 476 -5.03 24.85 2.60
C MET A 476 -6.42 25.36 3.01
N GLU A 477 -6.61 25.75 4.27
CA GLU A 477 -7.88 26.32 4.73
C GLU A 477 -8.22 27.64 4.02
N ASP A 478 -7.25 28.53 3.84
CA ASP A 478 -7.46 29.82 3.18
C ASP A 478 -7.87 29.65 1.72
N ARG A 479 -7.23 28.71 1.00
CA ARG A 479 -7.63 28.29 -0.34
C ARG A 479 -9.07 27.79 -0.37
N TYR A 480 -9.50 26.99 0.61
CA TYR A 480 -10.89 26.57 0.72
C TYR A 480 -11.86 27.74 0.92
N ARG A 481 -11.49 28.75 1.72
CA ARG A 481 -12.29 29.98 1.89
C ARG A 481 -12.39 30.75 0.56
N LYS A 482 -11.26 30.97 -0.12
CA LYS A 482 -11.21 31.63 -1.45
C LYS A 482 -12.05 30.89 -2.50
N MET A 483 -11.92 29.56 -2.59
CA MET A 483 -12.72 28.72 -3.48
C MET A 483 -14.22 28.80 -3.16
N SER A 484 -14.58 28.77 -1.87
CA SER A 484 -15.98 28.93 -1.42
C SER A 484 -16.55 30.32 -1.77
N LYS A 485 -15.77 31.40 -1.61
CA LYS A 485 -16.19 32.75 -2.02
C LYS A 485 -16.49 32.87 -3.52
N VAL A 486 -15.73 32.18 -4.37
CA VAL A 486 -15.91 32.17 -5.84
C VAL A 486 -16.95 31.11 -6.31
N GLY A 487 -17.38 30.19 -5.42
CA GLY A 487 -18.34 29.14 -5.75
C GLY A 487 -17.73 27.94 -6.50
N VAL A 488 -16.42 27.70 -6.37
CA VAL A 488 -15.70 26.63 -7.05
C VAL A 488 -15.26 25.53 -6.07
N ARG A 489 -15.05 24.30 -6.58
CA ARG A 489 -14.74 23.12 -5.76
C ARG A 489 -13.27 22.75 -5.68
N ASN A 490 -12.43 23.29 -6.56
CA ASN A 490 -11.01 22.99 -6.64
C ASN A 490 -10.20 24.15 -7.26
N ILE A 491 -8.88 24.10 -7.07
CA ILE A 491 -7.92 25.10 -7.56
C ILE A 491 -7.98 25.31 -9.07
N ASP A 492 -8.28 24.26 -9.86
CA ASP A 492 -8.43 24.40 -11.31
C ASP A 492 -9.61 25.28 -11.69
N GLY A 493 -10.77 25.05 -11.07
CA GLY A 493 -11.97 25.87 -11.27
C GLY A 493 -11.76 27.31 -10.80
N PHE A 494 -11.00 27.49 -9.72
CA PHE A 494 -10.59 28.81 -9.24
C PHE A 494 -9.72 29.54 -10.26
N ASN A 495 -8.58 28.95 -10.66
CA ASN A 495 -7.64 29.55 -11.61
C ASN A 495 -8.29 29.79 -12.98
N ALA A 496 -9.18 28.89 -13.43
CA ALA A 496 -9.95 29.09 -14.64
C ALA A 496 -10.93 30.27 -14.54
N ARG A 497 -11.64 30.43 -13.41
CA ARG A 497 -12.57 31.56 -13.21
C ARG A 497 -11.84 32.89 -13.09
N VAL A 498 -10.72 32.93 -12.36
CA VAL A 498 -9.86 34.12 -12.22
C VAL A 498 -9.27 34.51 -13.58
N SER A 499 -8.61 33.60 -14.30
CA SER A 499 -8.02 33.92 -15.62
C SER A 499 -9.07 34.33 -16.66
N GLN A 500 -10.31 33.83 -16.56
CA GLN A 500 -11.42 34.32 -17.40
C GLN A 500 -11.89 35.73 -17.02
N ALA A 501 -11.85 36.08 -15.73
CA ALA A 501 -12.22 37.41 -15.24
C ALA A 501 -11.16 38.45 -15.64
N GLU A 502 -9.88 38.15 -15.42
CA GLU A 502 -8.73 38.95 -15.88
C GLU A 502 -8.81 39.26 -17.38
N LYS A 503 -9.01 38.23 -18.22
CA LYS A 503 -9.13 38.38 -19.68
C LYS A 503 -10.31 39.23 -20.14
N LYS A 504 -11.32 39.43 -19.28
CA LYS A 504 -12.49 40.28 -19.54
C LYS A 504 -12.39 41.65 -18.88
N GLY A 505 -11.42 41.89 -18.00
CA GLY A 505 -11.42 43.05 -17.10
C GLY A 505 -12.56 43.04 -16.08
N GLU A 506 -13.14 41.87 -15.79
CA GLU A 506 -14.26 41.69 -14.86
C GLU A 506 -13.71 41.55 -13.43
N LYS A 507 -14.13 42.39 -12.49
CA LYS A 507 -13.85 42.16 -11.06
C LYS A 507 -14.81 41.11 -10.51
N ILE A 508 -14.28 40.13 -9.79
CA ILE A 508 -15.11 39.12 -9.11
C ILE A 508 -15.60 39.73 -7.80
N SER A 509 -16.87 40.14 -7.75
CA SER A 509 -17.51 40.61 -6.53
C SER A 509 -18.50 39.59 -5.96
N ARG A 510 -18.73 39.63 -4.66
CA ARG A 510 -19.70 38.80 -3.96
C ARG A 510 -20.59 39.65 -3.06
N THR A 511 -21.88 39.67 -3.35
CA THR A 511 -22.88 40.23 -2.44
C THR A 511 -23.14 39.25 -1.30
N VAL A 512 -22.92 39.69 -0.06
CA VAL A 512 -23.16 38.95 1.18
C VAL A 512 -24.15 39.71 2.06
N GLN A 513 -25.04 38.99 2.73
CA GLN A 513 -25.91 39.59 3.74
C GLN A 513 -25.10 39.81 5.02
N THR A 514 -24.88 41.06 5.41
CA THR A 514 -24.07 41.42 6.60
C THR A 514 -24.91 41.68 7.84
N GLY A 515 -26.23 41.82 7.69
CA GLY A 515 -27.15 41.88 8.83
C GLY A 515 -28.59 42.18 8.43
N PHE A 516 -29.31 42.78 9.38
CA PHE A 516 -30.63 43.37 9.19
C PHE A 516 -30.62 44.80 9.73
N ASP A 517 -31.32 45.72 9.08
CA ASP A 517 -31.49 47.08 9.56
C ASP A 517 -32.35 47.06 10.84
N ARG A 518 -31.87 47.77 11.88
CA ARG A 518 -32.52 47.82 13.20
C ARG A 518 -33.82 48.65 13.20
N GLN A 519 -34.10 49.43 12.17
CA GLN A 519 -35.30 50.26 12.06
C GLN A 519 -36.35 49.67 11.11
N THR A 520 -35.94 49.04 9.99
CA THR A 520 -36.88 48.49 8.99
C THR A 520 -37.00 46.96 9.04
N GLY A 521 -36.03 46.26 9.64
CA GLY A 521 -35.97 44.79 9.63
C GLY A 521 -35.55 44.18 8.29
N GLU A 522 -35.19 45.00 7.30
CA GLU A 522 -34.76 44.54 5.98
C GLU A 522 -33.31 44.03 5.99
N ALA A 523 -33.00 43.08 5.10
CA ALA A 523 -31.68 42.49 4.99
C ALA A 523 -30.67 43.48 4.39
N ILE A 524 -29.57 43.75 5.10
CA ILE A 524 -28.47 44.58 4.60
C ILE A 524 -27.54 43.70 3.77
N TYR A 525 -27.34 44.08 2.51
CA TYR A 525 -26.44 43.42 1.57
C TYR A 525 -25.23 44.30 1.28
N GLU A 526 -24.04 43.77 1.55
CA GLU A 526 -22.76 44.41 1.21
C GLU A 526 -22.10 43.65 0.05
N THR A 527 -21.52 44.36 -0.90
CA THR A 527 -20.82 43.74 -2.04
C THR A 527 -19.32 43.84 -1.82
N GLU A 528 -18.70 42.70 -1.51
CA GLU A 528 -17.26 42.56 -1.33
C GLU A 528 -16.60 42.37 -2.72
N ASP A 529 -15.77 43.33 -3.15
CA ASP A 529 -14.86 43.15 -4.29
C ASP A 529 -13.72 42.20 -3.87
N LEU A 530 -13.55 41.08 -4.57
CA LEU A 530 -12.50 40.10 -4.28
C LEU A 530 -11.31 40.32 -5.21
N ASP A 531 -10.20 40.81 -4.65
CA ASP A 531 -8.91 40.83 -5.34
C ASP A 531 -8.29 39.43 -5.28
N LEU A 532 -8.25 38.75 -6.43
CA LEU A 532 -7.92 37.33 -6.54
C LEU A 532 -6.95 37.07 -7.68
N GLU A 533 -5.77 36.57 -7.34
CA GLU A 533 -4.78 36.08 -8.30
C GLU A 533 -4.87 34.54 -8.47
N PRO A 534 -4.45 33.98 -9.63
CA PRO A 534 -4.33 32.54 -9.80
C PRO A 534 -3.39 31.91 -8.77
N MET A 535 -3.82 30.82 -8.13
CA MET A 535 -3.05 30.17 -7.07
C MET A 535 -2.14 29.07 -7.64
N PRO A 536 -0.83 29.04 -7.32
CA PRO A 536 0.05 27.96 -7.73
C PRO A 536 -0.28 26.66 -6.99
N TYR A 537 0.00 25.51 -7.61
CA TYR A 537 0.14 24.26 -6.86
C TYR A 537 1.26 24.37 -5.84
N ILE A 538 1.13 23.71 -4.68
CA ILE A 538 2.21 23.60 -3.70
C ILE A 538 2.58 22.13 -3.56
N VAL A 539 3.86 21.79 -3.74
CA VAL A 539 4.39 20.46 -3.45
C VAL A 539 5.33 20.55 -2.24
N VAL A 540 4.96 19.89 -1.16
CA VAL A 540 5.79 19.72 0.03
C VAL A 540 6.60 18.44 -0.13
N ILE A 541 7.92 18.53 0.00
CA ILE A 541 8.86 17.42 -0.17
C ILE A 541 9.62 17.23 1.14
N ILE A 542 9.53 16.03 1.70
CA ILE A 542 10.20 15.64 2.95
C ILE A 542 11.16 14.51 2.59
N ASP A 543 12.48 14.73 2.65
CA ASP A 543 13.44 13.67 2.27
C ASP A 543 13.49 12.53 3.29
N GLU A 544 13.50 12.86 4.59
CA GLU A 544 13.62 11.89 5.66
C GLU A 544 12.62 12.17 6.78
N MET A 545 11.42 11.60 6.65
CA MET A 545 10.37 11.71 7.65
C MET A 545 10.79 11.11 9.01
N ALA A 546 11.63 10.07 9.02
CA ALA A 546 12.02 9.39 10.25
C ALA A 546 12.75 10.33 11.25
N ASP A 547 13.56 11.25 10.74
CA ASP A 547 14.30 12.23 11.54
C ASP A 547 13.34 13.25 12.18
N LEU A 548 12.29 13.65 11.45
CA LEU A 548 11.24 14.52 11.98
C LEU A 548 10.39 13.80 13.03
N MET A 549 10.06 12.52 12.80
CA MET A 549 9.27 11.71 13.72
C MET A 549 9.96 11.50 15.06
N MET A 550 11.29 11.34 15.07
CA MET A 550 12.08 11.22 16.30
C MET A 550 12.06 12.47 17.19
N VAL A 551 11.83 13.66 16.63
CA VAL A 551 11.89 14.94 17.37
C VAL A 551 10.51 15.50 17.67
N ALA A 552 9.55 15.38 16.74
CA ALA A 552 8.25 16.03 16.83
C ALA A 552 7.10 15.18 16.24
N GLY A 553 7.18 13.85 16.35
CA GLY A 553 6.31 12.92 15.62
C GLY A 553 4.80 13.20 15.71
N LYS A 554 4.27 13.52 16.89
CA LYS A 554 2.83 13.82 17.05
C LYS A 554 2.36 15.04 16.25
N ASP A 555 3.17 16.11 16.22
CA ASP A 555 2.86 17.33 15.45
C ASP A 555 3.02 17.11 13.95
N ILE A 556 4.07 16.36 13.55
CA ILE A 556 4.34 16.02 12.15
C ILE A 556 3.23 15.12 11.60
N GLU A 557 2.90 14.03 12.29
CA GLU A 557 1.85 13.09 11.89
C GLU A 557 0.49 13.78 11.81
N GLY A 558 0.12 14.59 12.80
CA GLY A 558 -1.16 15.34 12.79
C GLY A 558 -1.26 16.35 11.65
N ALA A 559 -0.19 17.10 11.35
CA ALA A 559 -0.18 18.04 10.24
C ALA A 559 -0.21 17.32 8.88
N VAL A 560 0.60 16.26 8.72
CA VAL A 560 0.64 15.44 7.51
C VAL A 560 -0.70 14.74 7.26
N GLN A 561 -1.33 14.16 8.28
CA GLN A 561 -2.65 13.54 8.18
C GLN A 561 -3.69 14.56 7.69
N ARG A 562 -3.72 15.76 8.29
CA ARG A 562 -4.69 16.80 7.94
C ARG A 562 -4.51 17.31 6.50
N LEU A 563 -3.26 17.44 6.05
CA LEU A 563 -2.96 17.68 4.64
C LEU A 563 -3.45 16.52 3.79
N ALA A 564 -3.04 15.29 4.10
CA ALA A 564 -3.32 14.13 3.25
C ALA A 564 -4.82 13.84 3.05
N GLN A 565 -5.67 14.24 4.00
CA GLN A 565 -7.13 14.12 3.92
C GLN A 565 -7.81 15.20 3.08
N MET A 566 -7.29 16.43 3.05
CA MET A 566 -8.02 17.60 2.55
C MET A 566 -7.26 18.41 1.47
N ALA A 567 -5.96 18.25 1.31
CA ALA A 567 -5.12 19.14 0.51
C ALA A 567 -5.35 19.03 -1.02
N ARG A 568 -5.83 17.88 -1.51
CA ARG A 568 -6.02 17.58 -2.95
C ARG A 568 -6.75 18.68 -3.72
N ALA A 569 -7.90 19.13 -3.24
CA ALA A 569 -8.71 20.11 -3.98
C ALA A 569 -8.13 21.54 -3.89
N ALA A 570 -7.37 21.83 -2.84
CA ALA A 570 -6.61 23.06 -2.66
C ALA A 570 -5.29 23.09 -3.47
N GLY A 571 -4.99 22.05 -4.26
CA GLY A 571 -3.76 21.97 -5.06
C GLY A 571 -2.49 21.86 -4.23
N ILE A 572 -2.59 21.27 -3.03
CA ILE A 572 -1.46 21.04 -2.14
C ILE A 572 -1.17 19.54 -2.11
N HIS A 573 0.09 19.18 -2.32
CA HIS A 573 0.56 17.81 -2.52
C HIS A 573 1.75 17.52 -1.60
N VAL A 574 1.90 16.27 -1.17
CA VAL A 574 2.97 15.86 -0.24
C VAL A 574 3.71 14.65 -0.80
N ILE A 575 5.01 14.82 -1.04
CA ILE A 575 5.95 13.75 -1.31
C ILE A 575 6.72 13.51 -0.01
N MET A 576 6.42 12.40 0.64
CA MET A 576 7.05 11.99 1.88
C MET A 576 8.04 10.87 1.59
N ALA A 577 9.29 11.02 2.01
CA ALA A 577 10.30 10.00 1.85
C ALA A 577 10.92 9.55 3.18
N THR A 578 11.43 8.31 3.22
CA THR A 578 12.17 7.77 4.37
C THR A 578 13.16 6.69 3.95
N GLN A 579 14.33 6.63 4.58
CA GLN A 579 15.26 5.49 4.47
C GLN A 579 15.01 4.42 5.55
N ARG A 580 14.09 4.68 6.49
CA ARG A 580 13.75 3.80 7.62
C ARG A 580 12.29 3.33 7.52
N PRO A 581 12.01 2.24 6.77
CA PRO A 581 10.66 1.73 6.55
C PRO A 581 10.12 0.90 7.74
N SER A 582 10.21 1.44 8.96
CA SER A 582 9.65 0.83 10.16
C SER A 582 8.20 1.27 10.41
N VAL A 583 7.48 0.52 11.22
CA VAL A 583 6.08 0.81 11.60
C VAL A 583 5.96 2.11 12.42
N ASP A 584 7.02 2.48 13.15
CA ASP A 584 7.07 3.71 13.97
C ASP A 584 7.19 4.98 13.11
N VAL A 585 7.73 4.86 11.89
CA VAL A 585 7.81 5.95 10.91
C VAL A 585 6.59 5.91 9.99
N ILE A 586 6.34 4.75 9.39
CA ILE A 586 5.23 4.52 8.47
C ILE A 586 4.03 3.96 9.25
N THR A 587 3.43 4.85 10.07
CA THR A 587 2.31 4.50 10.96
C THR A 587 1.07 4.06 10.18
N GLY A 588 0.11 3.43 10.87
CA GLY A 588 -1.19 3.10 10.29
C GLY A 588 -1.92 4.32 9.73
N THR A 589 -1.82 5.46 10.43
CA THR A 589 -2.38 6.76 10.01
C THR A 589 -1.78 7.24 8.70
N ILE A 590 -0.45 7.21 8.57
CA ILE A 590 0.24 7.62 7.34
C ILE A 590 -0.21 6.73 6.18
N LYS A 591 -0.22 5.39 6.36
CA LYS A 591 -0.64 4.46 5.30
C LYS A 591 -2.08 4.65 4.86
N ALA A 592 -2.99 4.96 5.78
CA ALA A 592 -4.40 5.19 5.47
C ALA A 592 -4.64 6.42 4.58
N ASN A 593 -3.78 7.44 4.66
CA ASN A 593 -3.94 8.70 3.91
C ASN A 593 -2.98 8.85 2.72
N PHE A 594 -1.97 7.98 2.60
CA PHE A 594 -1.05 7.89 1.47
C PHE A 594 -1.32 6.58 0.70
N PRO A 595 -2.29 6.56 -0.23
CA PRO A 595 -2.63 5.36 -1.01
C PRO A 595 -1.55 5.02 -2.03
N THR A 596 -0.94 6.04 -2.63
CA THR A 596 0.10 5.92 -3.65
C THR A 596 1.48 5.80 -3.00
N ARG A 597 2.20 4.73 -3.32
CA ARG A 597 3.43 4.32 -2.65
C ARG A 597 4.48 3.86 -3.65
N ILE A 598 5.72 4.26 -3.42
CA ILE A 598 6.89 3.87 -4.20
C ILE A 598 7.88 3.22 -3.22
N SER A 599 8.22 1.96 -3.46
CA SER A 599 9.30 1.28 -2.75
C SER A 599 10.45 1.02 -3.70
N PHE A 600 11.61 1.59 -3.39
CA PHE A 600 12.89 1.08 -3.88
C PHE A 600 13.28 -0.16 -3.09
N GLN A 601 14.46 -0.71 -3.40
CA GLN A 601 15.03 -1.86 -2.69
C GLN A 601 15.03 -1.65 -1.17
N VAL A 602 14.62 -2.69 -0.44
CA VAL A 602 14.63 -2.76 1.03
C VAL A 602 15.30 -4.04 1.52
N THR A 603 15.66 -4.06 2.80
CA THR A 603 16.39 -5.17 3.44
C THR A 603 15.57 -6.43 3.66
N SER A 604 14.25 -6.35 3.83
CA SER A 604 13.45 -7.51 4.23
C SER A 604 12.01 -7.54 3.72
N LYS A 605 11.44 -8.75 3.73
CA LYS A 605 10.02 -9.04 3.47
C LYS A 605 9.08 -8.35 4.48
N ILE A 606 9.60 -7.85 5.60
CA ILE A 606 8.84 -7.07 6.60
C ILE A 606 8.81 -5.60 6.17
N ASP A 607 9.96 -5.04 5.80
CA ASP A 607 10.08 -3.66 5.30
C ASP A 607 9.20 -3.43 4.07
N SER A 608 9.20 -4.36 3.11
CA SER A 608 8.32 -4.32 1.94
C SER A 608 6.84 -4.25 2.33
N ARG A 609 6.41 -5.10 3.28
CA ARG A 609 5.02 -5.09 3.79
C ARG A 609 4.69 -3.83 4.57
N THR A 610 5.66 -3.23 5.27
CA THR A 610 5.46 -1.95 5.95
C THR A 610 5.13 -0.85 4.94
N ILE A 611 5.80 -0.82 3.79
CA ILE A 611 5.58 0.19 2.74
C ILE A 611 4.36 -0.15 1.88
N LEU A 612 4.40 -1.27 1.15
CA LEU A 612 3.44 -1.61 0.09
C LEU A 612 2.21 -2.38 0.62
N GLY A 613 2.30 -2.97 1.81
CA GLY A 613 1.33 -3.97 2.30
C GLY A 613 1.65 -5.40 1.87
N GLU A 614 2.50 -5.57 0.85
CA GLU A 614 2.93 -6.86 0.31
C GLU A 614 4.46 -7.02 0.24
N GLN A 615 4.93 -8.23 -0.07
CA GLN A 615 6.35 -8.55 -0.26
C GLN A 615 6.75 -8.35 -1.72
N GLY A 616 8.05 -8.13 -1.97
CA GLY A 616 8.62 -8.02 -3.32
C GLY A 616 9.62 -6.87 -3.46
N ALA A 617 9.56 -5.84 -2.61
CA ALA A 617 10.55 -4.75 -2.67
C ALA A 617 11.94 -5.19 -2.18
N GLU A 618 12.03 -6.27 -1.41
CA GLU A 618 13.30 -6.91 -1.05
C GLU A 618 13.97 -7.65 -2.22
N GLN A 619 13.23 -7.94 -3.30
CA GLN A 619 13.73 -8.63 -4.49
C GLN A 619 14.24 -7.66 -5.57
N LEU A 620 14.06 -6.34 -5.36
CA LEU A 620 14.54 -5.30 -6.27
C LEU A 620 16.06 -5.24 -6.33
N LEU A 621 16.58 -4.67 -7.41
CA LEU A 621 17.98 -4.73 -7.80
C LEU A 621 18.83 -3.52 -7.36
N GLY A 622 18.22 -2.57 -6.65
CA GLY A 622 18.81 -1.29 -6.25
C GLY A 622 19.00 -0.34 -7.43
N MET A 623 19.81 0.71 -7.27
CA MET A 623 20.19 1.66 -8.34
C MET A 623 19.00 2.31 -9.09
N GLY A 624 17.87 2.53 -8.40
CA GLY A 624 16.65 3.14 -8.98
C GLY A 624 15.57 2.15 -9.39
N ASP A 625 15.81 0.85 -9.24
CA ASP A 625 14.76 -0.18 -9.39
C ASP A 625 13.70 -0.06 -8.27
N MET A 626 12.41 -0.08 -8.65
CA MET A 626 11.30 0.24 -7.75
C MET A 626 9.97 -0.44 -8.11
N LEU A 627 9.16 -0.66 -7.08
CA LEU A 627 7.74 -0.97 -7.20
C LEU A 627 6.91 0.29 -6.96
N TYR A 628 5.95 0.54 -7.85
CA TYR A 628 5.00 1.65 -7.80
C TYR A 628 3.58 1.08 -7.63
N MET A 629 2.92 1.47 -6.55
CA MET A 629 1.54 1.14 -6.20
C MET A 629 0.72 2.44 -6.14
N ALA A 630 -0.48 2.46 -6.73
CA ALA A 630 -1.17 3.72 -7.04
C ALA A 630 -2.68 3.66 -6.82
#